data_AF-A0AAD2H0K7-F1
#
_entry.id   AF-A0AAD2H0K7-F1
#
_cell.length_a   1.000
_cell.length_b   1.000
_cell.length_c   1.000
_cell.angle_alpha   90.00
_cell.angle_beta   90.00
_cell.angle_gamma   90.00
#
_symmetry.space_group_name_H-M   'P 1'
#
loop_
_entity.id
_entity.type
_entity.pdbx_description
1 polymer ?
#
loop_
_entity_poly.entity_id
_entity_poly.type
_entity_poly.pdbx_seq_one_letter_code
_entity_poly.pdbx_strand_id
1 'polypeptide(L)'
;MHRDRDMSHDTSLPPTTSTQAPYPPLSLTTIMHATALMFISLLGLAQAHPVRRALTDPQVLNFALTLEHLESAFYDQVLSRFSPADFSSAGFPDWARGRFKQIQAHEASHVTFLTTALTAAGAKAVDSCQYNFGITDVSSAVAVSASLEAVGSAAYTGAAQYINDKNYLTAAASILGTETRHAG
;
A
#
# COMPACT_ATOMS: atom_id res chain seq x y z
N MET A 1 -19.83 33.46 -42.61
CA MET A 1 -20.62 33.38 -41.37
C MET A 1 -19.71 32.75 -40.31
N HIS A 2 -18.64 33.40 -39.85
CA HIS A 2 -18.51 34.66 -39.10
C HIS A 2 -19.16 34.59 -37.71
N ARG A 3 -18.38 34.17 -36.70
CA ARG A 3 -18.02 35.01 -35.56
C ARG A 3 -17.09 34.25 -34.60
N ASP A 4 -15.82 34.64 -34.64
CA ASP A 4 -14.95 34.66 -33.48
C ASP A 4 -15.54 35.64 -32.45
N ARG A 5 -15.49 35.27 -31.16
CA ARG A 5 -15.54 36.24 -30.06
C ARG A 5 -14.40 35.97 -29.10
N ASP A 6 -13.32 36.68 -29.39
CA ASP A 6 -12.34 37.20 -28.47
C ASP A 6 -13.04 37.87 -27.26
N MET A 7 -12.58 37.54 -26.06
CA MET A 7 -13.02 38.18 -24.82
C MET A 7 -11.79 38.48 -23.97
N SER A 8 -11.02 39.44 -24.47
CA SER A 8 -10.01 40.19 -23.75
C SER A 8 -10.71 41.30 -22.94
N HIS A 9 -10.68 41.18 -21.61
CA HIS A 9 -10.93 42.31 -20.72
C HIS A 9 -9.78 42.47 -19.73
N ASP A 10 -9.46 43.74 -19.57
CA ASP A 10 -8.21 44.34 -19.16
C ASP A 10 -8.32 44.92 -17.74
N THR A 11 -7.16 45.13 -17.14
CA THR A 11 -6.81 46.20 -16.19
C THR A 11 -7.37 46.20 -14.75
N SER A 12 -6.39 46.05 -13.85
CA SER A 12 -6.06 46.97 -12.74
C SER A 12 -6.87 46.87 -11.43
N LEU A 13 -6.23 46.24 -10.43
CA LEU A 13 -6.56 46.42 -9.02
C LEU A 13 -5.95 47.74 -8.50
N PRO A 14 -6.72 48.59 -7.79
CA PRO A 14 -6.18 49.78 -7.14
C PRO A 14 -5.48 49.46 -5.80
N PRO A 15 -4.56 50.33 -5.34
CA PRO A 15 -3.80 50.14 -4.10
C PRO A 15 -4.64 50.45 -2.87
N THR A 16 -4.57 49.60 -1.85
CA THR A 16 -5.12 49.87 -0.52
C THR A 16 -4.09 50.57 0.35
N THR A 17 -4.26 51.88 0.56
CA THR A 17 -3.47 52.67 1.51
C THR A 17 -4.37 53.20 2.63
N SER A 18 -3.88 53.07 3.87
CA SER A 18 -4.28 53.80 5.08
C SER A 18 -5.64 53.38 5.70
N THR A 19 -5.82 53.21 7.01
CA THR A 19 -5.36 54.09 8.08
C THR A 19 -5.40 53.34 9.42
N GLN A 20 -4.29 53.45 10.16
CA GLN A 20 -4.06 52.88 11.48
C GLN A 20 -4.84 53.66 12.56
N ALA A 21 -5.55 52.96 13.43
CA ALA A 21 -6.25 53.57 14.57
C ALA A 21 -5.26 53.92 15.70
N PRO A 22 -5.49 55.02 16.45
CA PRO A 22 -4.55 55.55 17.45
C PRO A 22 -4.52 54.70 18.73
N TYR A 23 -3.31 54.46 19.25
CA TYR A 23 -3.09 53.93 20.59
C TYR A 23 -3.45 54.99 21.66
N PRO A 24 -4.04 54.60 22.80
CA PRO A 24 -4.20 55.52 23.93
C PRO A 24 -2.85 55.89 24.55
N PRO A 25 -2.69 57.10 25.13
CA PRO A 25 -1.45 57.53 25.74
C PRO A 25 -1.18 56.78 27.06
N LEU A 26 0.08 56.36 27.25
CA LEU A 26 0.57 55.78 28.49
C LEU A 26 0.72 56.88 29.56
N SER A 27 -0.03 56.78 30.65
CA SER A 27 0.13 57.64 31.83
C SER A 27 1.40 57.23 32.60
N LEU A 28 2.37 58.15 32.66
CA LEU A 28 3.55 58.06 33.52
C LEU A 28 3.17 58.45 34.95
N THR A 29 3.16 57.49 35.88
CA THR A 29 3.38 57.56 37.35
C THR A 29 2.63 56.40 37.99
N THR A 30 3.29 55.38 38.54
CA THR A 30 3.96 55.43 39.84
C THR A 30 4.95 54.26 39.95
N ILE A 31 6.18 54.57 40.35
CA ILE A 31 7.20 53.61 40.76
C ILE A 31 6.89 53.16 42.18
N MET A 32 6.69 51.85 42.42
CA MET A 32 7.08 51.26 43.70
C MET A 32 7.44 49.79 43.55
N HIS A 33 8.60 49.47 44.12
CA HIS A 33 9.37 48.25 43.95
C HIS A 33 8.69 47.04 44.61
N ALA A 34 8.56 45.95 43.85
CA ALA A 34 8.50 44.60 44.41
C ALA A 34 9.29 43.67 43.50
N THR A 35 10.46 43.26 43.97
CA THR A 35 11.24 42.17 43.40
C THR A 35 10.41 40.89 43.41
N ALA A 36 9.97 40.46 42.23
CA ALA A 36 9.49 39.11 42.00
C ALA A 36 10.17 38.59 40.74
N LEU A 37 11.20 37.74 40.93
CA LEU A 37 11.69 36.85 39.89
C LEU A 37 10.55 35.91 39.52
N MET A 38 9.69 36.33 38.59
CA MET A 38 8.79 35.40 37.90
C MET A 38 9.63 34.61 36.90
N PHE A 39 10.03 33.40 37.30
CA PHE A 39 10.34 32.35 36.35
C PHE A 39 9.08 32.08 35.53
N ILE A 40 9.00 32.65 34.31
CA ILE A 40 8.08 32.16 33.30
C ILE A 40 8.66 30.82 32.86
N SER A 41 8.20 29.75 33.53
CA SER A 41 8.33 28.40 33.03
C SER A 41 7.57 28.35 31.72
N LEU A 42 8.28 28.51 30.60
CA LEU A 42 7.75 28.25 29.28
C LEU A 42 7.44 26.75 29.24
N LEU A 43 6.20 26.37 29.58
CA LEU A 43 5.68 25.04 29.27
C LEU A 43 5.66 24.96 27.75
N GLY A 44 6.75 24.44 27.17
CA GLY A 44 6.76 23.98 25.80
C GLY A 44 5.73 22.88 25.67
N LEU A 45 4.54 23.23 25.19
CA LEU A 45 3.59 22.26 24.65
C LEU A 45 4.26 21.67 23.41
N ALA A 46 5.10 20.65 23.60
CA ALA A 46 5.56 19.80 22.53
C ALA A 46 4.30 19.18 21.92
N GLN A 47 3.86 19.73 20.78
CA GLN A 47 2.85 19.10 19.95
C GLN A 47 3.50 17.82 19.42
N ALA A 48 3.24 16.70 20.09
CA ALA A 48 3.60 15.39 19.58
C ALA A 48 2.72 15.14 18.36
N HIS A 49 3.18 15.57 17.18
CA HIS A 49 2.58 15.08 15.95
C HIS A 49 2.78 13.58 15.91
N PRO A 50 1.73 12.77 15.68
CA PRO A 50 1.91 11.34 15.46
C PRO A 50 2.80 11.20 14.23
N VAL A 51 4.06 10.83 14.44
CA VAL A 51 4.94 10.40 13.36
C VAL A 51 4.33 9.12 12.84
N ARG A 52 3.59 9.17 11.72
CA ARG A 52 3.28 7.96 10.98
C ARG A 52 4.61 7.36 10.59
N ARG A 53 4.98 6.24 11.21
CA ARG A 53 6.18 5.51 10.83
C ARG A 53 5.98 5.02 9.40
N ALA A 54 6.75 5.57 8.47
CA ALA A 54 6.73 5.11 7.09
C ALA A 54 7.11 3.62 7.05
N LEU A 55 6.40 2.83 6.25
CA LEU A 55 6.77 1.44 5.99
C LEU A 55 8.13 1.41 5.31
N THR A 56 8.97 0.46 5.72
CA THR A 56 10.25 0.21 5.03
C THR A 56 10.05 -0.83 3.94
N ASP A 57 10.90 -0.80 2.91
CA ASP A 57 10.82 -1.77 1.82
C ASP A 57 10.87 -3.22 2.31
N PRO A 58 11.74 -3.63 3.27
CA PRO A 58 11.69 -4.99 3.82
C PRO A 58 10.37 -5.35 4.53
N GLN A 59 9.65 -4.37 5.09
CA GLN A 59 8.31 -4.63 5.66
C GLN A 59 7.29 -4.88 4.56
N VAL A 60 7.35 -4.10 3.48
CA VAL A 60 6.50 -4.29 2.30
C VAL A 60 6.78 -5.63 1.62
N LEU A 61 8.06 -5.97 1.44
CA LEU A 61 8.47 -7.25 0.84
C LEU A 61 8.08 -8.46 1.70
N ASN A 62 8.16 -8.36 3.03
CA ASN A 62 7.69 -9.45 3.92
C ASN A 62 6.16 -9.58 3.90
N PHE A 63 5.43 -8.49 3.78
CA PHE A 63 3.98 -8.54 3.59
C PHE A 63 3.63 -9.25 2.28
N ALA A 64 4.30 -8.90 1.17
CA ALA A 64 4.15 -9.59 -0.09
C ALA A 64 4.49 -11.09 0.03
N LEU A 65 5.64 -11.44 0.63
CA LEU A 65 6.06 -12.84 0.82
C LEU A 65 5.04 -13.66 1.64
N THR A 66 4.31 -13.02 2.56
CA THR A 66 3.23 -13.67 3.31
C THR A 66 2.08 -14.09 2.39
N LEU A 67 1.73 -13.25 1.40
CA LEU A 67 0.69 -13.54 0.41
C LEU A 67 1.16 -14.65 -0.55
N GLU A 68 2.40 -14.56 -1.04
CA GLU A 68 2.96 -15.59 -1.93
C GLU A 68 3.02 -16.96 -1.25
N HIS A 69 3.34 -17.02 0.04
CA HIS A 69 3.28 -18.26 0.81
C HIS A 69 1.84 -18.80 0.95
N LEU A 70 0.86 -17.92 1.15
CA LEU A 70 -0.55 -18.28 1.24
C LEU A 70 -1.04 -18.87 -0.10
N GLU A 71 -0.75 -18.19 -1.21
CA GLU A 71 -1.18 -18.58 -2.56
C GLU A 71 -0.48 -19.86 -3.01
N SER A 72 0.85 -19.94 -2.88
CA SER A 72 1.61 -21.16 -3.20
C SER A 72 1.09 -22.38 -2.42
N ALA A 73 0.83 -22.23 -1.12
CA ALA A 73 0.27 -23.30 -0.30
C ALA A 73 -1.16 -23.68 -0.71
N PHE A 74 -1.99 -22.69 -1.09
CA PHE A 74 -3.33 -22.94 -1.60
C PHE A 74 -3.30 -23.80 -2.86
N TYR A 75 -2.50 -23.42 -3.86
CA TYR A 75 -2.44 -24.17 -5.12
C TYR A 75 -1.87 -25.58 -4.93
N ASP A 76 -0.87 -25.76 -4.07
CA ASP A 76 -0.36 -27.08 -3.70
C ASP A 76 -1.45 -27.97 -3.08
N GLN A 77 -2.27 -27.41 -2.17
CA GLN A 77 -3.39 -28.13 -1.57
C GLN A 77 -4.46 -28.52 -2.61
N VAL A 78 -4.82 -27.63 -3.53
CA VAL A 78 -5.79 -27.94 -4.59
C VAL A 78 -5.26 -29.02 -5.52
N LEU A 79 -4.02 -28.91 -5.98
CA LEU A 79 -3.42 -29.82 -6.95
C LEU A 79 -3.14 -31.22 -6.38
N SER A 80 -2.85 -31.31 -5.08
CA SER A 80 -2.69 -32.58 -4.37
C SER A 80 -4.03 -33.28 -4.09
N ARG A 81 -5.09 -32.51 -3.88
CA ARG A 81 -6.41 -33.04 -3.51
C ARG A 81 -7.30 -33.39 -4.68
N PHE A 82 -7.27 -32.60 -5.76
CA PHE A 82 -8.18 -32.74 -6.88
C PHE A 82 -7.46 -33.16 -8.16
N SER A 83 -7.92 -34.27 -8.73
CA SER A 83 -7.46 -34.86 -9.98
C SER A 83 -8.04 -34.14 -11.21
N PRO A 84 -7.50 -34.38 -12.42
CA PRO A 84 -8.14 -33.89 -13.65
C PRO A 84 -9.62 -34.31 -13.79
N ALA A 85 -9.96 -35.52 -13.33
CA ALA A 85 -11.33 -36.04 -13.40
C ALA A 85 -12.28 -35.26 -12.47
N ASP A 86 -11.80 -34.79 -11.31
CA ASP A 86 -12.59 -33.96 -10.40
C ASP A 86 -12.93 -32.61 -11.02
N PHE A 87 -11.97 -31.99 -11.72
CA PHE A 87 -12.21 -30.74 -12.47
C PHE A 87 -13.24 -30.93 -13.57
N SER A 88 -13.10 -31.99 -14.38
CA SER A 88 -14.06 -32.32 -15.43
C SER A 88 -15.46 -32.62 -14.86
N SER A 89 -15.54 -33.38 -13.75
CA SER A 89 -16.80 -33.71 -13.07
C SER A 89 -17.50 -32.49 -12.47
N ALA A 90 -16.73 -31.48 -12.05
CA ALA A 90 -17.25 -30.19 -11.60
C ALA A 90 -17.66 -29.27 -12.76
N GLY A 91 -17.53 -29.70 -14.02
CA GLY A 91 -17.93 -28.95 -15.21
C GLY A 91 -16.89 -27.97 -15.72
N PHE A 92 -15.65 -28.03 -15.22
CA PHE A 92 -14.54 -27.20 -15.72
C PHE A 92 -13.90 -27.83 -16.96
N PRO A 93 -13.39 -27.00 -17.89
CA PRO A 93 -12.71 -27.50 -19.08
C PRO A 93 -11.38 -28.19 -18.72
N ASP A 94 -10.93 -29.11 -19.57
CA ASP A 94 -9.73 -29.95 -19.34
C ASP A 94 -8.45 -29.13 -19.06
N TRP A 95 -8.37 -27.92 -19.61
CA TRP A 95 -7.23 -27.02 -19.41
C TRP A 95 -7.22 -26.34 -18.03
N ALA A 96 -8.34 -26.31 -17.29
CA ALA A 96 -8.48 -25.56 -16.04
C ALA A 96 -7.47 -26.00 -14.99
N ARG A 97 -7.29 -27.32 -14.79
CA ARG A 97 -6.28 -27.82 -13.85
C ARG A 97 -4.85 -27.51 -14.31
N GLY A 98 -4.63 -27.44 -15.62
CA GLY A 98 -3.36 -26.99 -16.20
C GLY A 98 -3.04 -25.55 -15.81
N ARG A 99 -4.05 -24.68 -15.76
CA ARG A 99 -3.91 -23.30 -15.27
C ARG A 99 -3.52 -23.24 -13.79
N PHE A 100 -4.16 -24.02 -12.93
CA PHE A 100 -3.76 -24.12 -11.51
C PHE A 100 -2.30 -24.54 -11.32
N LYS A 101 -1.79 -25.48 -12.14
CA LYS A 101 -0.37 -25.86 -12.13
C LYS A 101 0.56 -24.73 -12.56
N GLN A 102 0.15 -23.97 -13.58
CA GLN A 102 0.94 -22.84 -14.05
C GLN A 102 1.04 -21.76 -12.97
N ILE A 103 -0.08 -21.42 -12.35
CA ILE A 103 -0.15 -20.41 -11.29
C ILE A 103 0.70 -20.86 -10.09
N GLN A 104 0.55 -22.11 -9.64
CA GLN A 104 1.40 -22.69 -8.58
C GLN A 104 2.91 -22.48 -8.83
N ALA A 105 3.35 -22.68 -10.07
CA ALA A 105 4.75 -22.53 -10.43
C ALA A 105 5.21 -21.05 -10.40
N HIS A 106 4.31 -20.12 -10.74
CA HIS A 106 4.57 -18.69 -10.60
C HIS A 106 4.69 -18.32 -9.11
N GLU A 107 3.75 -18.75 -8.26
CA GLU A 107 3.79 -18.42 -6.82
C GLU A 107 5.03 -18.98 -6.13
N ALA A 108 5.44 -20.22 -6.47
CA ALA A 108 6.70 -20.77 -5.97
C ALA A 108 7.93 -19.95 -6.40
N SER A 109 7.90 -19.40 -7.62
CA SER A 109 8.94 -18.50 -8.13
C SER A 109 8.92 -17.15 -7.40
N HIS A 110 7.74 -16.60 -7.11
CA HIS A 110 7.58 -15.35 -6.36
C HIS A 110 8.09 -15.49 -4.92
N VAL A 111 7.74 -16.57 -4.22
CA VAL A 111 8.30 -16.92 -2.90
C VAL A 111 9.83 -16.92 -2.94
N THR A 112 10.41 -17.61 -3.92
CA THR A 112 11.88 -17.70 -4.07
C THR A 112 12.51 -16.33 -4.31
N PHE A 113 11.87 -15.55 -5.18
CA PHE A 113 12.33 -14.20 -5.52
C PHE A 113 12.33 -13.28 -4.31
N LEU A 114 11.20 -13.19 -3.58
CA LEU A 114 11.06 -12.30 -2.43
C LEU A 114 11.95 -12.73 -1.26
N THR A 115 12.07 -14.04 -1.01
CA THR A 115 12.99 -14.57 0.01
C THR A 115 14.45 -14.16 -0.29
N THR A 116 14.85 -14.24 -1.55
CA THR A 116 16.18 -13.81 -2.01
C THR A 116 16.37 -12.31 -1.83
N ALA A 117 15.37 -11.50 -2.22
CA ALA A 117 15.42 -10.04 -2.09
C ALA A 117 15.53 -9.60 -0.62
N LEU A 118 14.76 -10.22 0.28
CA LEU A 118 14.80 -9.95 1.72
C LEU A 118 16.16 -10.34 2.32
N THR A 119 16.69 -11.50 1.94
CA THR A 119 18.02 -11.95 2.38
C THR A 119 19.10 -10.97 1.93
N ALA A 120 19.07 -10.52 0.67
CA ALA A 120 20.00 -9.53 0.14
C ALA A 120 19.88 -8.16 0.84
N ALA A 121 18.69 -7.81 1.31
CA ALA A 121 18.44 -6.61 2.12
C ALA A 121 18.91 -6.74 3.58
N GLY A 122 19.46 -7.90 3.99
CA GLY A 122 19.80 -8.19 5.39
C GLY A 122 18.58 -8.33 6.30
N ALA A 123 17.40 -8.56 5.74
CA ALA A 123 16.16 -8.75 6.48
C ALA A 123 15.82 -10.24 6.61
N LYS A 124 15.22 -10.62 7.74
CA LYS A 124 14.66 -11.97 7.89
C LYS A 124 13.41 -12.10 7.02
N ALA A 125 13.40 -13.13 6.16
CA ALA A 125 12.21 -13.55 5.45
C ALA A 125 11.21 -14.19 6.43
N VAL A 126 9.93 -13.85 6.28
CA VAL A 126 8.83 -14.51 6.98
C VAL A 126 8.77 -15.97 6.53
N ASP A 127 8.50 -16.87 7.48
CA ASP A 127 8.35 -18.29 7.20
C ASP A 127 6.92 -18.59 6.73
N SER A 128 6.74 -19.63 5.94
CA SER A 128 5.40 -20.08 5.54
C SER A 128 4.59 -20.56 6.75
N CYS A 129 3.26 -20.44 6.66
CA CYS A 129 2.34 -20.91 7.70
C CYS A 129 1.59 -22.18 7.25
N GLN A 130 0.85 -22.77 8.19
CA GLN A 130 -0.15 -23.79 7.89
C GLN A 130 -1.51 -23.12 7.70
N TYR A 131 -2.18 -23.44 6.60
CA TYR A 131 -3.42 -22.78 6.19
C TYR A 131 -4.55 -23.79 6.06
N ASN A 132 -5.74 -23.37 6.50
CA ASN A 132 -6.98 -24.08 6.24
C ASN A 132 -7.86 -23.21 5.33
N PHE A 133 -7.95 -23.58 4.06
CA PHE A 133 -8.73 -22.86 3.06
C PHE A 133 -10.21 -23.26 3.03
N GLY A 134 -10.61 -24.26 3.80
CA GLY A 134 -12.01 -24.73 3.82
C GLY A 134 -12.51 -25.28 2.48
N ILE A 135 -11.64 -25.59 1.53
CA ILE A 135 -12.02 -26.13 0.21
C ILE A 135 -12.67 -27.51 0.37
N THR A 136 -13.82 -27.71 -0.26
CA THR A 136 -14.58 -28.98 -0.22
C THR A 136 -14.60 -29.69 -1.57
N ASP A 137 -14.63 -28.91 -2.63
CA ASP A 137 -14.75 -29.33 -4.03
C ASP A 137 -14.03 -28.35 -4.97
N VAL A 138 -13.95 -28.69 -6.26
CA VAL A 138 -13.26 -27.87 -7.26
C VAL A 138 -13.92 -26.50 -7.41
N SER A 139 -15.25 -26.39 -7.32
CA SER A 139 -15.95 -25.11 -7.44
C SER A 139 -15.57 -24.16 -6.30
N SER A 140 -15.48 -24.67 -5.07
CA SER A 140 -14.99 -23.92 -3.92
C SER A 140 -13.52 -23.52 -4.09
N ALA A 141 -12.68 -24.39 -4.67
CA ALA A 141 -11.29 -24.06 -4.97
C ALA A 141 -11.18 -22.94 -6.01
N VAL A 142 -11.96 -22.97 -7.10
CA VAL A 142 -11.96 -21.90 -8.10
C VAL A 142 -12.42 -20.57 -7.51
N ALA A 143 -13.43 -20.58 -6.62
CA ALA A 143 -13.88 -19.37 -5.95
C ALA A 143 -12.82 -18.78 -5.00
N VAL A 144 -12.12 -19.63 -4.24
CA VAL A 144 -11.03 -19.20 -3.35
C VAL A 144 -9.84 -18.69 -4.16
N SER A 145 -9.45 -19.38 -5.25
CA SER A 145 -8.42 -18.95 -6.19
C SER A 145 -8.69 -17.52 -6.66
N ALA A 146 -9.86 -17.26 -7.24
CA ALA A 146 -10.21 -15.91 -7.73
C ALA A 146 -10.16 -14.83 -6.63
N SER A 147 -10.48 -15.20 -5.38
CA SER A 147 -10.42 -14.27 -4.24
C SER A 147 -8.98 -13.96 -3.84
N LEU A 148 -8.10 -14.95 -3.83
CA LEU A 148 -6.68 -14.78 -3.52
C LEU A 148 -6.01 -13.89 -4.56
N GLU A 149 -6.15 -14.21 -5.85
CA GLU A 149 -5.53 -13.42 -6.94
C GLU A 149 -5.96 -11.94 -6.92
N ALA A 150 -7.23 -11.68 -6.59
CA ALA A 150 -7.74 -10.31 -6.45
C ALA A 150 -7.12 -9.58 -5.25
N VAL A 151 -6.94 -10.28 -4.12
CA VAL A 151 -6.28 -9.73 -2.93
C VAL A 151 -4.80 -9.49 -3.19
N GLY A 152 -4.08 -10.44 -3.81
CA GLY A 152 -2.68 -10.29 -4.21
C GLY A 152 -2.47 -9.09 -5.13
N SER A 153 -3.27 -8.98 -6.19
CA SER A 153 -3.23 -7.83 -7.12
C SER A 153 -3.50 -6.49 -6.43
N ALA A 154 -4.49 -6.42 -5.54
CA ALA A 154 -4.82 -5.21 -4.80
C ALA A 154 -3.71 -4.86 -3.79
N ALA A 155 -3.11 -5.85 -3.14
CA ALA A 155 -2.00 -5.69 -2.22
C ALA A 155 -0.78 -5.09 -2.91
N TYR A 156 -0.34 -5.65 -4.04
CA TYR A 156 0.78 -5.09 -4.81
C TYR A 156 0.51 -3.66 -5.28
N THR A 157 -0.70 -3.41 -5.80
CA THR A 157 -1.10 -2.07 -6.24
C THR A 157 -1.08 -1.05 -5.08
N GLY A 158 -1.65 -1.41 -3.93
CA GLY A 158 -1.68 -0.54 -2.75
C GLY A 158 -0.32 -0.34 -2.10
N ALA A 159 0.54 -1.36 -2.16
CA ALA A 159 1.90 -1.36 -1.62
C ALA A 159 2.89 -0.55 -2.46
N ALA A 160 2.65 -0.38 -3.77
CA ALA A 160 3.58 0.27 -4.69
C ALA A 160 4.07 1.65 -4.22
N GLN A 161 3.20 2.45 -3.59
CA GLN A 161 3.54 3.78 -3.08
C GLN A 161 4.51 3.77 -1.88
N TYR A 162 4.68 2.62 -1.23
CA TYR A 162 5.53 2.45 -0.05
C TYR A 162 6.89 1.82 -0.37
N ILE A 163 7.14 1.46 -1.64
CA ILE A 163 8.43 0.91 -2.09
C ILE A 163 9.32 2.05 -2.56
N ASN A 164 10.47 2.23 -1.90
CA ASN A 164 11.41 3.31 -2.18
C ASN A 164 12.53 2.90 -3.14
N ASP A 165 12.99 1.66 -3.04
CA ASP A 165 14.00 1.07 -3.92
C ASP A 165 13.36 0.70 -5.27
N LYS A 166 13.91 1.29 -6.34
CA LYS A 166 13.39 1.10 -7.70
C LYS A 166 13.55 -0.34 -8.21
N ASN A 167 14.51 -1.10 -7.70
CA ASN A 167 14.69 -2.50 -8.04
C ASN A 167 13.52 -3.33 -7.47
N TYR A 168 13.14 -3.06 -6.22
CA TYR A 168 11.98 -3.70 -5.59
C TYR A 168 10.68 -3.26 -6.25
N LEU A 169 10.56 -2.00 -6.65
CA LEU A 169 9.38 -1.52 -7.37
C LEU A 169 9.23 -2.20 -8.74
N THR A 170 10.34 -2.34 -9.48
CA THR A 170 10.34 -3.03 -10.79
C THR A 170 9.96 -4.50 -10.63
N ALA A 171 10.49 -5.16 -9.59
CA ALA A 171 10.13 -6.54 -9.30
C ALA A 171 8.66 -6.70 -8.89
N ALA A 172 8.15 -5.83 -8.00
CA ALA A 172 6.75 -5.81 -7.60
C ALA A 172 5.82 -5.58 -8.80
N ALA A 173 6.20 -4.71 -9.73
CA ALA A 173 5.45 -4.49 -10.97
C ALA A 173 5.42 -5.73 -11.88
N SER A 174 6.53 -6.48 -11.94
CA SER A 174 6.58 -7.75 -12.68
C SER A 174 5.64 -8.80 -12.10
N ILE A 175 5.63 -8.94 -10.77
CA ILE A 175 4.74 -9.89 -10.07
C ILE A 175 3.28 -9.49 -10.29
N LEU A 176 2.92 -8.22 -10.08
CA LEU A 176 1.58 -7.70 -10.35
C LEU A 176 1.10 -7.98 -11.79
N GLY A 177 1.98 -7.88 -12.78
CA GLY A 177 1.66 -8.20 -14.18
C GLY A 177 1.36 -9.69 -14.42
N THR A 178 1.89 -10.58 -13.57
CA THR A 178 1.60 -12.00 -13.55
C THR A 178 0.28 -12.27 -12.82
N GLU A 179 0.08 -11.70 -11.61
CA GLU A 179 -1.16 -11.88 -10.82
C GLU A 179 -2.41 -11.41 -11.54
N THR A 180 -2.32 -10.27 -12.24
CA THR A 180 -3.46 -9.75 -13.02
C THR A 180 -3.87 -10.69 -14.15
N ARG A 181 -2.99 -11.59 -14.61
CA ARG A 181 -3.33 -12.65 -15.57
C ARG A 181 -3.86 -13.91 -14.89
N HIS A 182 -3.54 -14.15 -13.62
CA HIS A 182 -4.11 -15.27 -12.87
C HIS A 182 -5.60 -15.06 -12.58
N ALA A 183 -5.98 -13.81 -12.28
CA ALA A 183 -7.37 -13.42 -12.02
C ALA A 183 -8.29 -13.46 -13.26
N GLY A 184 -7.77 -13.63 -14.48
CA GLY A 184 -8.51 -13.59 -15.75
C GLY A 184 -8.41 -14.88 -16.55
#